data_AF-A0A915NR37-F1
#
_entry.id   AF-A0A915NR37-F1
#
_cell.length_a   1.000
_cell.length_b   1.000
_cell.length_c   1.000
_cell.angle_alpha   90.00
_cell.angle_beta   90.00
_cell.angle_gamma   90.00
#
_symmetry.space_group_name_H-M   'P 1'
#
loop_
_entity.id
_entity.type
_entity.pdbx_description
1 polymer ?
#
loop_
_entity_poly.entity_id
_entity_poly.type
_entity_poly.pdbx_seq_one_letter_code
_entity_poly.pdbx_strand_id
1 'polypeptide(L)'
;MRDTSRDIFVRQQVDLKLTSISHFQVQNGMMLIAVNGQNLFHIRISHLHLDFTGIHGLVTTVSGENFYVNMRSCILKPIRRMKGMIVSAVAWNFEFNKDSETGFILIGTTKGAIYETNISSSGSINYLKQLNPNTV
;
A
#
# COMPACT_ATOMS: atom_id res chain seq x y z
N MET A 1 -3.01 -1.42 42.41
CA MET A 1 -2.87 -1.85 41.00
C MET A 1 -1.69 -1.10 40.41
N ARG A 2 -0.69 -1.77 39.83
CA ARG A 2 0.51 -1.13 39.29
C ARG A 2 0.16 -0.56 37.90
N ASP A 3 0.50 0.68 37.61
CA ASP A 3 0.27 1.31 36.30
C ASP A 3 1.22 0.71 35.27
N THR A 4 0.71 -0.21 34.45
CA THR A 4 1.45 -0.93 33.41
C THR A 4 1.52 -0.17 32.08
N SER A 5 0.95 1.04 31.99
CA SER A 5 0.95 1.83 30.74
C SER A 5 2.38 2.15 30.25
N ARG A 6 3.32 2.32 31.18
CA ARG A 6 4.73 2.57 30.90
C ARG A 6 5.49 1.36 30.34
N ASP A 7 4.97 0.15 30.54
CA ASP A 7 5.53 -1.08 29.97
C ASP A 7 5.03 -1.35 28.55
N ILE A 8 3.95 -0.67 28.13
CA ILE A 8 3.29 -0.87 26.84
C ILE A 8 3.71 0.22 25.84
N PHE A 9 3.92 1.45 26.31
CA PHE A 9 4.25 2.58 25.45
C PHE A 9 5.64 3.13 25.75
N VAL A 10 6.51 3.09 24.74
CA VAL A 10 7.78 3.83 24.72
C VAL A 10 7.68 4.91 23.66
N ARG A 11 8.00 6.15 24.05
CA ARG A 11 8.15 7.27 23.11
C ARG A 11 9.63 7.52 22.88
N GLN A 12 10.11 7.18 21.69
CA GLN A 12 11.44 7.51 21.21
C GLN A 12 11.33 8.43 19.99
N GLN A 13 11.99 9.59 20.02
CA GLN A 13 12.15 10.40 18.83
C GLN A 13 13.24 9.78 17.96
N VAL A 14 12.95 9.62 16.66
CA VAL A 14 13.87 9.12 15.65
C VAL A 14 14.00 10.17 14.56
N ASP A 15 15.20 10.74 14.42
CA ASP A 15 15.46 11.77 13.41
C ASP A 15 15.83 11.10 12.08
N LEU A 16 14.90 11.11 11.13
CA LEU A 16 15.13 10.68 9.77
C LEU A 16 15.68 11.85 8.95
N LYS A 17 16.84 11.67 8.32
CA LYS A 17 17.44 12.68 7.41
C LYS A 17 16.71 12.71 6.06
N LEU A 18 15.38 12.88 6.09
CA LEU A 18 14.50 12.94 4.93
C LEU A 18 13.76 14.29 4.94
N THR A 19 13.52 14.87 3.78
CA THR A 19 12.76 16.11 3.64
C THR A 19 11.34 15.83 3.13
N SER A 20 10.36 16.58 3.65
CA SER A 20 8.98 16.60 3.14
C SER A 20 8.30 15.23 3.05
N ILE A 21 8.36 14.44 4.12
CA ILE A 21 7.62 13.17 4.23
C ILE A 21 6.12 13.47 4.10
N SER A 22 5.44 12.79 3.17
CA SER A 22 3.99 12.94 2.96
C SER A 22 3.19 11.76 3.47
N HIS A 23 3.74 10.54 3.35
CA HIS A 23 3.11 9.31 3.84
C HIS A 23 4.17 8.40 4.45
N PHE A 24 3.75 7.64 5.45
CA PHE A 24 4.61 6.73 6.18
C PHE A 24 3.76 5.55 6.68
N GLN A 25 4.24 4.33 6.43
CA GLN A 25 3.71 3.11 7.05
C GLN A 25 4.85 2.23 7.53
N VAL A 26 4.61 1.53 8.64
CA VAL A 26 5.50 0.51 9.18
C VAL A 26 4.70 -0.75 9.44
N GLN A 27 5.21 -1.87 8.95
CA GLN A 27 4.61 -3.17 9.16
C GLN A 27 5.69 -4.25 9.13
N ASN A 28 5.63 -5.18 10.08
CA ASN A 28 6.58 -6.30 10.19
C ASN A 28 8.07 -5.88 10.08
N GLY A 29 8.45 -4.79 10.77
CA GLY A 29 9.81 -4.25 10.73
C GLY A 29 10.20 -3.54 9.43
N MET A 30 9.33 -3.52 8.43
CA MET A 30 9.54 -2.80 7.17
C MET A 30 8.88 -1.43 7.23
N MET A 31 9.59 -0.44 6.68
CA MET A 31 9.16 0.96 6.64
C MET A 31 9.05 1.41 5.19
N LEU A 32 7.87 1.90 4.81
CA LEU A 32 7.63 2.48 3.49
C LEU A 32 7.29 3.98 3.65
N ILE A 33 8.10 4.83 3.03
CA ILE A 33 8.03 6.29 3.16
C ILE A 33 7.88 6.91 1.79
N ALA A 34 6.88 7.77 1.63
CA ALA A 34 6.78 8.66 0.49
C ALA A 34 7.31 10.05 0.87
N VAL A 35 8.24 10.57 0.07
CA VAL A 35 8.80 11.92 0.23
C VAL A 35 8.43 12.77 -0.97
N ASN A 36 8.10 14.05 -0.74
CA ASN A 36 7.80 15.00 -1.83
C ASN A 36 9.05 15.73 -2.34
N GLY A 37 10.22 15.52 -1.72
CA GLY A 37 11.41 16.37 -1.82
C GLY A 37 12.41 16.08 -2.94
N GLN A 38 12.11 15.19 -3.90
CA GLN A 38 13.05 14.84 -4.99
C GLN A 38 12.32 14.90 -6.35
N ASN A 39 12.25 16.10 -6.95
CA ASN A 39 11.99 16.38 -8.38
C ASN A 39 10.65 15.99 -9.05
N LEU A 40 9.60 15.59 -8.32
CA LEU A 40 8.29 15.26 -8.93
C LEU A 40 7.15 16.12 -8.36
N PHE A 41 7.24 17.44 -8.50
CA PHE A 41 6.21 18.39 -8.05
C PHE A 41 4.79 18.09 -8.56
N HIS A 42 4.66 17.33 -9.65
CA HIS A 42 3.38 16.97 -10.26
C HIS A 42 2.75 15.67 -9.73
N ILE A 43 3.49 14.85 -8.97
CA ILE A 43 2.98 13.55 -8.51
C ILE A 43 2.78 13.59 -6.99
N ARG A 44 1.54 13.84 -6.57
CA ARG A 44 1.16 13.78 -5.16
C ARG A 44 0.60 12.40 -4.83
N ILE A 45 1.14 11.79 -3.78
CA ILE A 45 0.60 10.54 -3.22
C ILE A 45 -0.72 10.82 -2.51
N SER A 46 -1.69 9.94 -2.71
CA SER A 46 -2.99 9.95 -2.03
C SER A 46 -3.06 8.87 -0.95
N HIS A 47 -2.58 7.66 -1.25
CA HIS A 47 -2.61 6.53 -0.32
C HIS A 47 -1.39 5.64 -0.50
N LEU A 48 -1.04 4.97 0.58
CA LEU A 48 0.05 4.02 0.67
C LEU A 48 -0.48 2.85 1.52
N HIS A 49 -0.28 1.62 1.03
CA HIS A 49 -0.71 0.40 1.71
C HIS A 49 0.44 -0.59 1.70
N LEU A 50 0.88 -1.00 2.88
CA LEU A 50 1.82 -2.10 3.09
C LEU A 50 1.02 -3.31 3.58
N ASP A 51 1.42 -4.51 3.16
CA ASP A 51 0.81 -5.73 3.64
C ASP A 51 1.38 -6.17 5.00
N PHE A 52 0.72 -7.15 5.61
CA PHE A 52 1.08 -7.65 6.93
C PHE A 52 2.45 -8.33 7.00
N THR A 53 2.98 -8.81 5.87
CA THR A 53 4.35 -9.34 5.81
C THR A 53 5.39 -8.24 5.62
N GLY A 54 4.99 -7.04 5.21
CA GLY A 54 5.90 -5.95 4.87
C GLY A 54 6.56 -6.09 3.49
N ILE A 55 6.11 -7.02 2.66
CA ILE A 55 6.72 -7.36 1.36
C ILE A 55 6.02 -6.67 0.21
N HIS A 56 4.70 -6.48 0.29
CA HIS A 56 3.87 -5.97 -0.78
C HIS A 56 3.37 -4.57 -0.44
N GLY A 57 3.76 -3.60 -1.26
CA GLY A 57 3.31 -2.22 -1.17
C GLY A 57 2.46 -1.80 -2.37
N LEU A 58 1.39 -1.05 -2.10
CA LEU A 58 0.60 -0.36 -3.11
C LEU A 58 0.65 1.15 -2.84
N VAL A 59 0.95 1.92 -3.88
CA VAL A 59 1.02 3.39 -3.83
C VAL A 59 0.07 3.95 -4.87
N THR A 60 -0.75 4.90 -4.45
CA THR A 60 -1.74 5.55 -5.32
C THR A 60 -1.56 7.05 -5.28
N THR A 61 -1.59 7.70 -6.44
CA THR A 61 -1.51 9.16 -6.56
C THR A 61 -2.91 9.79 -6.51
N VAL A 62 -2.95 11.10 -6.24
CA VAL A 62 -4.20 11.88 -6.32
C VAL A 62 -4.81 11.90 -7.73
N SER A 63 -4.01 11.64 -8.77
CA SER A 63 -4.44 11.54 -10.16
C SER A 63 -4.91 10.14 -10.56
N GLY A 64 -4.87 9.16 -9.65
CA GLY A 64 -5.26 7.78 -9.93
C GLY A 64 -4.22 6.96 -10.69
N GLU A 65 -2.94 7.37 -10.66
CA GLU A 65 -1.84 6.49 -11.04
C GLU A 65 -1.54 5.54 -9.88
N ASN A 66 -1.37 4.26 -10.20
CA ASN A 66 -1.18 3.20 -9.20
C ASN A 66 0.13 2.49 -9.46
N PHE A 67 0.84 2.18 -8.37
CA PHE A 67 2.13 1.53 -8.41
C PHE A 67 2.19 0.42 -7.37
N TYR A 68 2.75 -0.71 -7.77
CA TYR A 68 3.10 -1.79 -6.88
C TYR A 68 4.60 -1.73 -6.58
N VAL A 69 4.99 -2.00 -5.34
CA VAL A 69 6.37 -2.24 -4.96
C VAL A 69 6.45 -3.58 -4.23
N ASN A 70 7.40 -4.41 -4.64
CA ASN A 70 7.82 -5.53 -3.83
C ASN A 70 9.07 -5.11 -3.04
N MET A 71 8.96 -5.07 -1.71
CA MET A 71 9.99 -4.56 -0.81
C MET A 71 11.26 -5.40 -0.75
N ARG A 72 11.27 -6.63 -1.32
CA ARG A 72 12.51 -7.38 -1.56
C ARG A 72 13.31 -6.77 -2.70
N SER A 73 12.62 -6.32 -3.75
CA SER A 73 13.25 -5.71 -4.93
C SER A 73 13.44 -4.21 -4.81
N CYS A 74 12.60 -3.53 -4.02
CA CYS A 74 12.50 -2.07 -3.92
C CYS A 74 12.28 -1.37 -5.28
N ILE A 75 11.77 -2.08 -6.30
CA ILE A 75 11.43 -1.52 -7.60
C ILE A 75 9.96 -1.19 -7.63
N LEU A 76 9.66 0.10 -7.85
CA LEU A 76 8.31 0.62 -8.06
C LEU A 76 7.85 0.29 -9.50
N LYS A 77 6.69 -0.35 -9.63
CA LYS A 77 6.16 -0.87 -10.89
C LYS A 77 4.77 -0.29 -11.17
N PRO A 78 4.53 0.37 -12.31
CA PRO A 78 3.24 0.97 -12.61
C PRO A 78 2.17 -0.08 -12.94
N ILE A 79 0.96 0.10 -12.41
CA ILE A 79 -0.19 -0.78 -12.61
C ILE A 79 -1.21 -0.12 -13.54
N ARG A 80 -0.96 -0.22 -14.85
CA ARG A 80 -1.77 0.47 -15.86
C ARG A 80 -3.24 0.05 -15.88
N ARG A 81 -3.55 -1.20 -15.51
CA ARG A 81 -4.93 -1.71 -15.46
C ARG A 81 -5.82 -1.01 -14.43
N MET A 82 -5.21 -0.36 -13.45
CA MET A 82 -5.92 0.40 -12.41
C MET A 82 -5.85 1.91 -12.64
N LYS A 83 -5.46 2.37 -13.84
CA LYS A 83 -5.34 3.80 -14.13
C LYS A 83 -6.68 4.52 -13.92
N GLY A 84 -6.63 5.67 -13.22
CA GLY A 84 -7.79 6.48 -12.88
C GLY A 84 -8.55 6.00 -11.64
N MET A 85 -8.18 4.85 -11.06
CA MET A 85 -8.70 4.39 -9.78
C MET A 85 -7.88 5.03 -8.66
N ILE A 86 -8.53 5.74 -7.75
CA ILE A 86 -7.90 6.15 -6.50
C ILE A 86 -8.22 5.09 -5.46
N VAL A 87 -7.31 4.12 -5.29
CA VAL A 87 -7.37 3.13 -4.22
C VAL A 87 -7.23 3.84 -2.87
N SER A 88 -8.20 3.62 -2.00
CA SER A 88 -8.25 4.18 -0.64
C SER A 88 -8.15 3.12 0.44
N ALA A 89 -8.37 1.84 0.09
CA ALA A 89 -8.30 0.74 1.03
C ALA A 89 -7.87 -0.54 0.32
N VAL A 90 -7.11 -1.39 1.02
CA VAL A 90 -6.71 -2.72 0.57
C VAL A 90 -6.98 -3.71 1.69
N ALA A 91 -7.70 -4.78 1.39
CA ALA A 91 -7.82 -5.94 2.28
C ALA A 91 -6.86 -7.02 1.80
N TRP A 92 -5.80 -7.22 2.58
CA TRP A 92 -4.80 -8.25 2.32
C TRP A 92 -5.32 -9.63 2.73
N ASN A 93 -5.00 -10.65 1.95
CA ASN A 93 -5.31 -12.03 2.29
C ASN A 93 -4.18 -12.65 3.11
N PHE A 94 -4.48 -13.02 4.35
CA PHE A 94 -3.50 -13.54 5.30
C PHE A 94 -3.06 -14.98 5.03
N GLU A 95 -3.85 -15.75 4.29
CA GLU A 95 -3.61 -17.18 4.07
C GLU A 95 -2.79 -17.45 2.81
N PHE A 96 -2.94 -16.62 1.78
CA PHE A 96 -2.37 -16.88 0.45
C PHE A 96 -1.41 -15.80 -0.05
N ASN A 97 -0.78 -15.07 0.85
CA ASN A 97 0.27 -14.10 0.54
C ASN A 97 1.63 -14.80 0.38
N LYS A 98 2.38 -14.49 -0.69
CA LYS A 98 3.70 -15.07 -0.97
C LYS A 98 4.63 -13.98 -1.47
N ASP A 99 5.94 -14.11 -1.25
CA ASP A 99 6.92 -13.15 -1.78
C ASP A 99 6.77 -12.87 -3.30
N SER A 100 6.30 -13.86 -4.08
CA SER A 100 6.08 -13.75 -5.52
C SER A 100 4.74 -13.12 -5.94
N GLU A 101 3.74 -13.01 -5.05
CA GLU A 101 2.40 -12.50 -5.36
C GLU A 101 1.59 -12.14 -4.10
N THR A 102 0.66 -11.20 -4.23
CA THR A 102 -0.15 -10.75 -3.09
C THR A 102 -1.17 -11.77 -2.56
N GLY A 103 -1.41 -12.87 -3.27
CA GLY A 103 -2.67 -13.62 -3.17
C GLY A 103 -3.85 -12.80 -3.71
N PHE A 104 -5.08 -13.31 -3.58
CA PHE A 104 -6.26 -12.52 -3.91
C PHE A 104 -6.47 -11.44 -2.86
N ILE A 105 -6.58 -10.19 -3.28
CA ILE A 105 -6.81 -9.03 -2.42
C ILE A 105 -8.08 -8.30 -2.84
N LEU A 106 -8.70 -7.59 -1.89
CA LEU A 106 -9.78 -6.66 -2.20
C LEU A 106 -9.25 -5.23 -2.19
N ILE A 107 -9.72 -4.43 -3.14
CA ILE A 107 -9.34 -3.03 -3.33
C ILE A 107 -10.60 -2.19 -3.28
N GLY A 108 -10.65 -1.25 -2.33
CA GLY A 108 -11.67 -0.21 -2.26
C GLY A 108 -11.17 1.08 -2.89
N THR A 109 -12.04 1.74 -3.67
CA THR A 109 -11.75 3.04 -4.29
C THR A 109 -12.52 4.18 -3.63
N THR A 110 -12.05 5.42 -3.78
CA THR A 110 -12.74 6.62 -3.27
C THR A 110 -14.13 6.85 -3.87
N LYS A 111 -14.47 6.17 -4.97
CA LYS A 111 -15.79 6.20 -5.60
C LYS A 111 -16.74 5.11 -5.08
N GLY A 112 -16.34 4.37 -4.05
CA GLY A 112 -17.15 3.31 -3.44
C GLY A 112 -17.14 1.98 -4.20
N ALA A 113 -16.39 1.85 -5.30
CA ALA A 113 -16.25 0.59 -6.01
C ALA A 113 -15.24 -0.33 -5.30
N ILE A 114 -15.57 -1.63 -5.24
CA ILE A 114 -14.73 -2.70 -4.69
C ILE A 114 -14.30 -3.61 -5.83
N TYR A 115 -13.02 -3.99 -5.84
CA TYR A 115 -12.43 -4.88 -6.82
C TYR A 115 -11.73 -6.04 -6.14
N GLU A 116 -11.80 -7.22 -6.73
CA GLU A 116 -10.93 -8.34 -6.40
C GLU A 116 -9.82 -8.44 -7.44
N THR A 117 -8.58 -8.64 -6.98
CA THR A 117 -7.41 -8.76 -7.87
C THR A 117 -6.29 -9.58 -7.22
N ASN A 118 -5.24 -9.85 -7.98
CA ASN A 118 -3.96 -10.38 -7.51
C ASN A 118 -2.85 -9.67 -8.29
N ILE A 119 -1.76 -9.35 -7.59
CA ILE A 119 -0.61 -8.65 -8.16
C ILE A 119 0.62 -9.54 -8.01
N SER A 120 1.29 -9.87 -9.12
CA SER A 120 2.55 -10.59 -9.09
C SER A 120 3.71 -9.69 -8.63
N SER A 121 4.85 -10.28 -8.28
CA SER A 121 6.09 -9.54 -7.95
C SER A 121 6.59 -8.67 -9.11
N SER A 122 6.21 -8.96 -10.36
CA SER A 122 6.47 -8.12 -11.53
C SER A 122 5.50 -6.93 -11.67
N GLY A 123 4.55 -6.75 -10.74
CA GLY A 123 3.53 -5.70 -10.82
C GLY A 123 2.45 -5.99 -11.87
N SER A 124 2.42 -7.21 -12.41
CA SER A 124 1.43 -7.62 -13.39
C SER A 124 0.13 -8.01 -12.69
N ILE A 125 -0.98 -7.53 -13.25
CA ILE A 125 -2.33 -7.95 -12.85
C ILE A 125 -2.92 -8.76 -13.99
N ASN A 126 -3.16 -10.04 -13.75
CA ASN A 126 -3.85 -10.92 -14.71
C ASN A 126 -5.37 -10.88 -14.52
N TYR A 127 -5.83 -10.59 -13.30
CA TYR A 127 -7.23 -10.62 -12.91
C TYR A 127 -7.60 -9.34 -12.16
N LEU A 128 -8.64 -8.63 -12.60
CA LEU A 128 -9.21 -7.47 -11.90
C LEU A 128 -10.72 -7.48 -12.14
N LYS A 129 -11.50 -7.81 -11.12
CA LYS A 129 -12.95 -7.95 -11.22
C LYS A 129 -13.62 -6.97 -10.27
N GLN A 130 -14.48 -6.12 -10.79
CA GLN A 130 -15.33 -5.29 -9.94
C GLN A 130 -16.40 -6.18 -9.29
N LEU A 131 -16.56 -6.06 -7.98
CA LEU A 131 -17.61 -6.72 -7.23
C LEU A 131 -18.84 -5.82 -7.20
N ASN A 132 -19.97 -6.34 -7.69
CA ASN A 132 -21.23 -5.61 -7.71
C ASN A 132 -22.02 -5.95 -6.44
N PRO A 133 -22.61 -4.96 -5.76
CA PRO A 133 -23.44 -5.20 -4.57
C PRO A 133 -24.66 -6.11 -4.82
N ASN A 134 -25.13 -6.20 -6.06
CA ASN A 134 -26.41 -6.82 -6.42
C ASN A 134 -26.26 -8.27 -6.94
N THR A 135 -25.23 -9.01 -6.55
CA THR A 135 -24.94 -10.35 -7.11
C THR A 135 -24.80 -11.44 -6.04
N VAL A 136 -25.68 -11.42 -5.04
CA VAL A 136 -25.88 -12.52 -4.09
C VAL A 136 -27.31 -13.01 -4.20
#